data_AF-A0A6N7ZER8-F1
#
_entry.id   AF-A0A6N7ZER8-F1
#
_cell.length_a   1.000
_cell.length_b   1.000
_cell.length_c   1.000
_cell.angle_alpha   90.00
_cell.angle_beta   90.00
_cell.angle_gamma   90.00
#
_symmetry.space_group_name_H-M   'P 1'
#
loop_
_entity.id
_entity.type
_entity.pdbx_description
1 polymer ?
#
loop_
_entity_poly.entity_id
_entity_poly.type
_entity_poly.pdbx_seq_one_letter_code
_entity_poly.pdbx_strand_id
1 'polypeptide(L)' 'MARNKDRRTLGMRITEGFLPIFGPAQVGRQDADGRGVSEAERERDRELRTRFERVTGPDGRTYVVEHTD' A
#
# COMPACT_ATOMS: atom_id res chain seq x y z
N MET A 1 1.07 -6.49 19.01
CA MET A 1 0.81 -7.95 18.97
C MET A 1 0.76 -8.38 17.51
N ALA A 2 1.77 -9.09 17.01
CA ALA A 2 1.75 -9.64 15.66
C ALA A 2 0.98 -10.96 15.67
N ARG A 3 -0.26 -10.96 15.17
CA ARG A 3 -0.96 -12.21 14.87
C ARG A 3 -0.47 -12.69 13.51
N ASN A 4 0.72 -13.29 13.49
CA ASN A 4 1.23 -13.98 12.31
C ASN A 4 0.46 -15.30 12.16
N LYS A 5 -0.69 -15.25 11.49
CA LYS A 5 -1.23 -16.43 10.82
C LYS A 5 -0.74 -16.31 9.40
N ASP A 6 0.30 -17.06 9.06
CA ASP A 6 0.74 -17.22 7.69
C ASP A 6 -0.44 -17.81 6.89
N ARG A 7 -1.14 -16.97 6.13
CA ARG A 7 -2.34 -17.33 5.34
C ARG A 7 -1.97 -17.86 3.96
N ARG A 8 -0.67 -18.02 3.66
CA ARG A 8 -0.22 -18.47 2.34
C ARG A 8 -0.57 -19.93 2.12
N THR A 9 -1.12 -20.21 0.95
CA THR A 9 -1.35 -21.59 0.50
C THR A 9 -0.02 -22.24 0.13
N LEU A 10 0.01 -23.57 0.05
CA LEU A 10 1.21 -24.32 -0.37
C LEU A 10 1.71 -23.85 -1.75
N GLY A 11 0.79 -23.61 -2.69
CA GLY A 11 1.12 -23.10 -4.02
C GLY A 11 1.78 -21.72 -3.97
N MET A 12 1.24 -20.80 -3.15
CA MET A 12 1.82 -19.46 -2.97
C MET A 12 3.25 -19.52 -2.42
N ARG A 13 3.53 -20.42 -1.47
CA ARG A 13 4.89 -20.58 -0.90
C ARG A 13 5.90 -21.04 -1.95
N ILE A 14 5.48 -21.90 -2.88
CA ILE A 14 6.33 -22.37 -3.99
C ILE A 14 6.60 -21.22 -4.96
N THR A 15 5.55 -20.51 -5.41
CA THR A 15 5.71 -19.42 -6.38
C THR A 15 6.47 -18.22 -5.82
N GLU A 16 6.24 -17.85 -4.57
CA GLU A 16 6.98 -16.77 -3.88
C GLU A 16 8.47 -17.10 -3.74
N GLY A 17 8.84 -18.39 -3.62
CA GLY A 17 10.23 -18.84 -3.58
C GLY A 17 11.02 -18.56 -4.87
N PHE A 18 10.34 -18.39 -6.01
CA PHE A 18 10.99 -18.05 -7.29
C PHE A 18 11.09 -16.54 -7.55
N LEU A 19 10.32 -15.71 -6.84
CA LEU A 19 10.31 -14.25 -7.03
C LEU A 19 11.67 -13.58 -6.78
N PRO A 20 12.55 -14.04 -5.88
CA PRO A 20 13.88 -13.45 -5.73
C PRO A 20 14.79 -13.62 -6.96
N ILE A 21 14.53 -14.63 -7.81
CA ILE A 21 15.37 -14.96 -8.98
C ILE A 21 14.73 -14.47 -10.28
N PHE A 22 13.42 -14.70 -10.44
CA PHE A 22 12.67 -14.41 -11.67
C PHE A 22 11.62 -13.32 -11.49
N GLY A 23 11.51 -12.74 -10.30
CA GLY A 23 10.59 -11.65 -10.02
C GLY A 23 11.18 -10.28 -10.37
N PRO A 24 10.34 -9.24 -10.39
CA PRO A 24 10.80 -7.88 -10.62
C PRO A 24 11.79 -7.45 -9.54
N ALA A 25 12.69 -6.52 -9.87
CA ALA A 25 13.57 -5.91 -8.88
C ALA A 25 12.74 -5.22 -7.79
N GLN A 26 13.03 -5.55 -6.53
CA GLN A 26 12.30 -5.05 -5.36
C GLN A 26 13.26 -4.36 -4.40
N VAL A 27 12.85 -3.19 -3.90
CA VAL A 27 13.63 -2.39 -2.93
C VAL A 27 13.52 -2.98 -1.51
N GLY A 28 12.54 -3.85 -1.26
CA GLY A 28 12.34 -4.48 0.03
C GLY A 28 11.80 -5.90 -0.11
N ARG A 29 11.85 -6.63 1.00
CA ARG A 29 11.25 -7.97 1.10
C ARG A 29 9.73 -7.87 1.10
N GLN A 30 9.09 -8.45 0.09
CA GLN A 30 7.62 -8.54 0.01
C GLN A 30 6.99 -9.35 1.14
N ASP A 31 7.73 -10.31 1.67
CA ASP A 31 7.28 -11.22 2.72
C ASP A 31 7.59 -10.70 4.14
N ALA A 32 8.28 -9.56 4.25
CA ALA A 32 8.60 -8.98 5.55
C ALA A 32 7.39 -8.22 6.10
N ASP A 33 7.15 -8.39 7.40
CA ASP A 33 6.25 -7.51 8.13
C ASP A 33 6.75 -6.07 7.98
N GLY A 34 5.95 -5.22 7.34
CA GLY A 34 6.26 -3.81 7.18
C GLY A 34 6.40 -3.10 8.54
N ARG A 35 7.04 -1.93 8.53
CA ARG A 35 7.04 -1.05 9.70
C ARG A 35 5.59 -0.73 10.09
N GLY A 36 5.25 -0.87 11.36
CA GLY A 36 3.94 -0.48 11.87
C GLY A 36 3.65 1.00 11.64
N VAL A 37 2.38 1.34 11.43
CA VAL A 37 1.94 2.73 11.23
C VAL A 37 1.83 3.41 12.60
N SER A 38 2.49 4.56 12.76
CA SER A 38 2.39 5.41 13.96
C SER A 38 1.06 6.17 14.01
N GLU A 39 0.66 6.65 15.20
CA GLU A 39 -0.56 7.47 15.33
C GLU A 39 -0.50 8.73 14.47
N ALA A 40 0.66 9.41 14.42
CA ALA A 40 0.85 10.59 13.59
C ALA A 40 0.70 10.29 12.09
N GLU A 41 1.13 9.10 11.64
CA GLU A 41 0.91 8.66 10.25
C GLU A 41 -0.56 8.35 9.98
N ARG A 42 -1.28 7.77 10.95
CA ARG A 42 -2.73 7.55 10.81
C ARG A 42 -3.53 8.84 10.77
N GLU A 43 -3.16 9.82 11.60
CA GLU A 43 -3.81 11.13 11.62
C GLU A 43 -3.64 11.85 10.28
N ARG A 44 -2.42 11.86 9.73
CA ARG A 44 -2.15 12.42 8.39
C ARG A 44 -2.92 11.69 7.28
N ASP A 45 -2.98 10.36 7.34
CA ASP A 45 -3.72 9.57 6.37
C ASP A 45 -5.24 9.86 6.45
N ARG A 46 -5.77 10.09 7.65
CA ARG A 46 -7.15 10.55 7.84
C ARG A 46 -7.33 11.94 7.25
N GLU A 47 -6.48 12.90 7.59
CA GLU A 47 -6.53 14.27 7.05
C GLU A 47 -6.53 14.27 5.52
N LEU A 48 -5.62 13.52 4.89
CA LEU A 48 -5.52 13.46 3.43
C LEU A 48 -6.78 12.91 2.78
N ARG A 49 -7.43 11.91 3.38
CA ARG A 49 -8.66 11.33 2.84
C ARG A 49 -9.90 12.20 3.05
N THR A 50 -9.90 13.05 4.06
CA THR A 50 -11.05 13.91 4.39
C THR A 50 -10.94 15.30 3.81
N ARG A 51 -9.72 15.78 3.50
CA ARG A 51 -9.45 17.14 3.03
C ARG A 51 -9.33 17.22 1.51
N PHE A 52 -9.04 16.12 0.83
CA PHE A 52 -8.80 16.12 -0.61
C PHE A 52 -9.70 15.15 -1.37
N GLU A 53 -10.12 15.57 -2.56
CA GLU A 53 -10.87 14.78 -3.53
C GLU A 53 -10.08 14.55 -4.81
N ARG A 54 -10.31 13.40 -5.45
CA ARG A 54 -9.80 13.13 -6.80
C ARG A 54 -10.82 13.56 -7.85
N VAL A 55 -10.47 14.57 -8.65
CA VAL A 55 -11.32 15.08 -9.74
C VAL A 55 -10.67 14.79 -11.08
N THR A 56 -11.47 14.39 -12.06
CA THR A 56 -10.99 14.24 -13.45
C THR A 56 -11.32 15.50 -14.22
N GLY A 57 -10.28 16.15 -14.77
CA GLY A 57 -10.43 17.36 -15.56
C GLY A 57 -11.04 17.09 -16.94
N PRO A 58 -11.43 18.15 -17.67
CA PRO A 58 -11.95 18.03 -19.03
C PRO A 58 -10.89 17.54 -20.03
N ASP A 59 -9.61 17.60 -19.64
CA ASP A 59 -8.46 17.04 -20.37
C ASP A 59 -8.27 15.53 -20.11
N GLY A 60 -9.13 14.91 -19.30
CA GLY A 60 -9.06 13.50 -18.92
C GLY A 60 -7.98 13.18 -17.90
N ARG A 61 -7.27 14.17 -17.34
CA ARG A 61 -6.25 13.96 -16.31
C ARG A 61 -6.88 13.98 -14.93
N THR A 62 -6.34 13.18 -14.02
CA THR A 62 -6.80 13.14 -12.62
C THR A 62 -5.96 14.07 -11.75
N TYR A 63 -6.64 14.90 -10.98
CA TYR A 63 -6.07 15.85 -10.04
C TYR A 63 -6.55 15.50 -8.62
N VAL A 64 -5.72 15.83 -7.62
CA VAL A 64 -6.10 15.79 -6.21
C VAL A 64 -6.29 17.25 -5.79
N VAL A 65 -7.50 17.62 -5.43
CA VAL A 65 -7.89 18.98 -5.07
C VAL A 65 -8.37 19.03 -3.64
N GLU A 66 -8.12 20.14 -2.96
CA GLU A 66 -8.64 20.37 -1.61
C GLU A 66 -10.16 20.62 -1.69
N HIS A 67 -10.93 20.12 -0.72
CA HIS A 67 -12.35 20.45 -0.60
C HIS A 67 -12.50 21.95 -0.37
N THR A 68 -13.39 22.57 -1.15
CA THR A 68 -13.67 24.01 -1.08
C THR A 68 -14.96 24.35 -0.34
N ASP A 69 -15.51 23.41 0.44
CA ASP A 69 -16.71 23.64 1.27
C ASP A 69 -16.49 24.74 2.33
#